data_AF-A0A819GEY9-F1
#
_entry.id   AF-A0A819GEY9-F1
#
_cell.length_a   1.000
_cell.length_b   1.000
_cell.length_c   1.000
_cell.angle_alpha   90.00
_cell.angle_beta   90.00
_cell.angle_gamma   90.00
#
_symmetry.space_group_name_H-M   'P 1'
#
loop_
_entity.id
_entity.type
_entity.pdbx_description
1 polymer ?
#
loop_
_entity_poly.entity_id
_entity_poly.type
_entity_poly.pdbx_seq_one_letter_code
_entity_poly.pdbx_strand_id
1 'polypeptide(L)'
;MQLRRDRLTCFSFAIIFCIIILFYQYHYASNESSQTVKFISTIIKNEKFRILPNKYSTIWFKENCFQIAESHKFTVENIPKYLNKARLSPNKICQDFVTKFDALFRLEEIHGSLKLSSIYLKKMKQYFNNNDALIEQIKNQKNIYINIYFLKRIIKIYNRHTHEEMLYNYMRSQRPQTKSEQSAEI
;
A
#
# COMPACT_ATOMS: atom_id res chain seq x y z
N MET A 1 7.96 -11.37 -67.76
CA MET A 1 6.58 -11.32 -67.22
C MET A 1 6.47 -11.99 -65.84
N GLN A 2 7.19 -13.10 -65.58
CA GLN A 2 7.27 -13.81 -64.28
C GLN A 2 7.53 -12.90 -63.06
N LEU A 3 8.59 -12.09 -63.10
CA LEU A 3 9.03 -11.23 -61.98
C LEU A 3 7.99 -10.22 -61.46
N ARG A 4 7.03 -9.80 -62.29
CA ARG A 4 5.93 -8.92 -61.85
C ARG A 4 4.83 -9.69 -61.12
N ARG A 5 4.60 -10.95 -61.50
CA ARG A 5 3.61 -11.82 -60.86
C ARG A 5 4.07 -12.24 -59.46
N ASP A 6 5.36 -12.50 -59.27
CA ASP A 6 5.95 -12.88 -57.97
C ASP A 6 5.96 -11.72 -56.96
N ARG A 7 6.09 -10.47 -57.42
CA ARG A 7 5.99 -9.29 -56.55
C ARG A 7 4.56 -9.02 -56.08
N LEU A 8 3.57 -9.25 -56.94
CA LEU A 8 2.16 -9.09 -56.57
C LEU A 8 1.72 -10.15 -55.55
N THR A 9 2.18 -11.40 -55.70
CA THR A 9 1.84 -12.46 -54.74
C THR A 9 2.44 -12.18 -53.36
N CYS A 10 3.73 -11.80 -53.28
CA CYS A 10 4.34 -11.41 -52.01
C CYS A 10 3.63 -10.22 -51.33
N PHE A 11 3.22 -9.22 -52.10
CA PHE A 11 2.49 -8.07 -51.56
C PHE A 11 1.11 -8.46 -51.01
N SER A 12 0.39 -9.35 -51.71
CA SER A 12 -0.90 -9.86 -51.21
C SER A 12 -0.77 -10.69 -49.93
N PHE A 13 0.28 -11.51 -49.80
CA PHE A 13 0.55 -12.25 -48.55
C PHE A 13 0.87 -11.33 -47.37
N ALA A 14 1.66 -10.27 -47.59
CA ALA A 14 1.98 -9.30 -46.55
C ALA A 14 0.73 -8.58 -46.03
N ILE A 15 -0.20 -8.20 -46.92
CA ILE A 15 -1.46 -7.56 -46.52
C ILE A 15 -2.32 -8.51 -45.70
N ILE A 16 -2.48 -9.77 -46.13
CA ILE A 16 -3.26 -10.78 -45.40
C ILE A 16 -2.66 -11.01 -44.01
N PHE A 17 -1.34 -11.11 -43.92
CA PHE A 17 -0.65 -11.28 -42.64
C PHE A 17 -0.87 -10.10 -41.69
N CYS A 18 -0.79 -8.86 -42.19
CA CYS A 18 -1.11 -7.66 -41.41
C CYS A 18 -2.56 -7.65 -40.91
N ILE A 19 -3.53 -8.05 -41.75
CA ILE A 19 -4.95 -8.14 -41.35
C ILE A 19 -5.14 -9.18 -40.25
N ILE A 20 -4.47 -10.34 -40.34
CA ILE A 20 -4.53 -11.38 -39.30
C ILE A 20 -3.97 -10.84 -37.99
N ILE A 21 -2.82 -10.15 -38.00
CA ILE A 21 -2.23 -9.57 -36.78
C ILE A 21 -3.18 -8.54 -36.15
N LEU A 22 -3.75 -7.64 -36.96
CA LEU A 22 -4.69 -6.63 -36.46
C LEU A 22 -5.96 -7.27 -35.88
N PHE A 23 -6.48 -8.32 -36.53
CA PHE A 23 -7.64 -9.05 -36.03
C PHE A 23 -7.33 -9.75 -34.68
N TYR A 24 -6.16 -10.37 -34.56
CA TYR A 24 -5.70 -10.97 -33.31
C TYR A 24 -5.53 -9.93 -32.19
N GLN A 25 -4.90 -8.79 -32.48
CA GLN A 25 -4.73 -7.70 -31.50
C GLN A 25 -6.07 -7.13 -31.04
N TYR A 26 -7.01 -6.92 -31.97
CA TYR A 26 -8.36 -6.44 -31.64
C TYR A 26 -9.12 -7.44 -30.75
N HIS A 27 -9.10 -8.73 -31.10
CA HIS A 27 -9.75 -9.75 -30.29
C HIS A 27 -9.12 -9.90 -28.91
N TYR A 28 -7.80 -9.81 -28.81
CA TYR A 28 -7.09 -9.88 -27.54
C TYR A 28 -7.46 -8.70 -26.63
N ALA A 29 -7.45 -7.46 -27.17
CA ALA A 29 -7.86 -6.27 -26.43
C ALA A 29 -9.34 -6.28 -26.01
N SER A 30 -10.24 -6.81 -26.85
CA SER A 30 -11.66 -6.97 -26.49
C SER A 30 -11.88 -8.01 -25.38
N ASN A 31 -11.04 -9.05 -25.32
CA ASN A 31 -11.15 -10.09 -24.31
C ASN A 31 -10.64 -9.61 -22.95
N GLU A 32 -9.60 -8.78 -22.89
CA GLU A 32 -9.14 -8.16 -21.64
C GLU A 32 -10.21 -7.27 -21.00
N SER A 33 -10.92 -6.46 -21.80
CA SER A 33 -12.02 -5.61 -21.29
C SER A 33 -13.23 -6.43 -20.82
N SER A 34 -13.57 -7.52 -21.52
CA SER A 34 -14.65 -8.44 -21.09
C SER A 34 -14.27 -9.25 -19.84
N GLN A 35 -12.99 -9.61 -19.67
CA GLN A 35 -12.51 -10.32 -18.49
C GLN A 35 -12.50 -9.43 -17.24
N THR A 36 -12.14 -8.14 -17.37
CA THR A 36 -12.22 -7.20 -16.24
C THR A 36 -13.66 -6.96 -15.79
N VAL A 37 -14.62 -6.82 -16.72
CA VAL A 37 -16.04 -6.67 -16.38
C VAL A 37 -16.63 -7.95 -15.78
N LYS A 38 -16.29 -9.14 -16.30
CA LYS A 38 -16.69 -10.43 -15.70
C LYS A 38 -16.07 -10.65 -14.32
N PHE A 39 -14.82 -10.25 -14.10
CA PHE A 39 -14.15 -10.30 -12.80
C PHE A 39 -14.86 -9.44 -11.76
N ILE A 40 -15.24 -8.19 -12.10
CA ILE A 40 -16.03 -7.31 -11.22
C ILE A 40 -17.38 -7.95 -10.87
N SER A 41 -18.10 -8.53 -11.85
CA SER A 41 -19.38 -9.19 -11.59
C SER A 41 -19.26 -10.45 -10.72
N THR A 42 -18.13 -11.16 -10.80
CA THR A 42 -17.88 -12.39 -10.02
C THR A 42 -17.43 -12.05 -8.60
N ILE A 43 -16.67 -10.97 -8.41
CA ILE A 43 -16.35 -10.40 -7.10
C ILE A 43 -17.62 -9.92 -6.39
N ILE A 44 -18.49 -9.19 -7.06
CA ILE A 44 -19.75 -8.67 -6.47
C ILE A 44 -20.70 -9.81 -6.08
N LYS A 45 -20.69 -10.95 -6.80
CA LYS A 45 -21.49 -12.15 -6.46
C LYS A 45 -20.87 -13.03 -5.36
N ASN A 46 -19.60 -12.84 -5.02
CA ASN A 46 -18.95 -13.62 -3.98
C ASN A 46 -19.36 -13.02 -2.62
N GLU A 47 -19.96 -13.83 -1.72
CA GLU A 47 -20.44 -13.37 -0.39
C GLU A 47 -19.38 -12.58 0.39
N LYS A 48 -18.11 -12.89 0.11
CA LYS A 48 -16.91 -12.21 0.65
C LYS A 48 -16.80 -10.72 0.30
N PHE A 49 -17.61 -10.16 -0.60
CA PHE A 49 -17.61 -8.71 -0.92
C PHE A 49 -18.98 -8.03 -0.74
N ARG A 50 -19.99 -8.74 -0.22
CA ARG A 50 -21.29 -8.13 0.06
C ARG A 50 -21.09 -6.97 1.03
N ILE A 51 -21.48 -5.76 0.64
CA ILE A 51 -21.35 -4.56 1.47
C ILE A 51 -22.05 -4.85 2.80
N LEU A 52 -21.36 -4.59 3.91
CA LEU A 52 -21.96 -4.73 5.23
C LEU A 52 -23.21 -3.82 5.30
N PRO A 53 -24.30 -4.27 5.94
CA PRO A 53 -25.48 -3.43 6.09
C PRO A 53 -25.08 -2.05 6.61
N ASN A 54 -25.63 -0.98 6.04
CA ASN A 54 -25.36 0.42 6.44
C ASN A 54 -25.85 0.77 7.87
N LYS A 55 -26.15 -0.25 8.67
CA LYS A 55 -26.62 -0.21 10.05
C LYS A 55 -25.47 -0.03 11.04
N TYR A 56 -24.23 -0.37 10.66
CA TYR A 56 -23.09 -0.34 11.56
C TYR A 56 -22.29 0.96 11.39
N SER A 57 -22.32 1.81 12.42
CA SER A 57 -21.54 3.04 12.44
C SER A 57 -20.07 2.78 12.77
N THR A 58 -19.21 3.76 12.50
CA THR A 58 -17.81 3.75 12.93
C THR A 58 -17.66 3.55 14.45
N ILE A 59 -18.58 4.12 15.24
CA ILE A 59 -18.62 3.99 16.71
C ILE A 59 -18.88 2.53 17.08
N TRP A 60 -19.87 1.91 16.45
CA TRP A 60 -20.20 0.51 16.70
C TRP A 60 -19.00 -0.42 16.47
N PHE A 61 -18.23 -0.21 15.39
CA PHE A 61 -17.01 -0.98 15.12
C PHE A 61 -15.91 -0.77 16.16
N LYS A 62 -15.74 0.47 16.65
CA LYS A 62 -14.76 0.77 17.73
C LYS A 62 -15.06 -0.05 18.97
N GLU A 63 -16.33 -0.06 19.39
CA GLU A 63 -16.77 -0.71 20.62
C GLU A 63 -16.77 -2.24 20.48
N ASN A 64 -17.36 -2.75 19.39
CA ASN A 64 -17.70 -4.17 19.26
C ASN A 64 -16.61 -5.01 18.56
N CYS A 65 -15.82 -4.39 17.66
CA CYS A 65 -14.80 -5.12 16.90
C CYS A 65 -13.39 -4.82 17.37
N PHE A 66 -13.08 -3.56 17.70
CA PHE A 66 -11.72 -3.16 18.02
C PHE A 66 -11.48 -2.96 19.50
N GLN A 67 -12.53 -2.96 20.33
CA GLN A 67 -12.45 -2.75 21.77
C GLN A 67 -11.58 -1.52 22.09
N ILE A 68 -11.92 -0.41 21.44
CA ILE A 68 -11.27 0.89 21.59
C ILE A 68 -12.28 1.81 22.26
N ALA A 69 -11.86 2.54 23.30
CA ALA A 69 -12.69 3.59 23.89
C ALA A 69 -13.07 4.63 22.82
N GLU A 70 -14.30 5.12 22.85
CA GLU A 70 -14.82 6.04 21.82
C GLU A 70 -13.90 7.27 21.61
N SER A 71 -13.32 7.76 22.70
CA SER A 71 -12.39 8.89 22.78
C SER A 71 -11.08 8.71 22.01
N HIS A 72 -10.69 7.47 21.70
CA HIS A 72 -9.46 7.22 20.96
C HIS A 72 -9.69 7.36 19.45
N LYS A 73 -8.79 8.12 18.81
CA LYS A 73 -8.77 8.28 17.36
C LYS A 73 -8.24 7.02 16.68
N PHE A 74 -8.82 6.65 15.55
CA PHE A 74 -8.20 5.65 14.67
C PHE A 74 -6.92 6.22 14.10
N THR A 75 -5.80 5.52 14.30
CA THR A 75 -4.55 5.83 13.61
C THR A 75 -4.17 4.68 12.70
N VAL A 76 -3.57 5.01 11.55
CA VAL A 76 -3.13 4.02 10.55
C VAL A 76 -2.11 3.06 11.16
N GLU A 77 -1.26 3.54 12.08
CA GLU A 77 -0.28 2.72 12.80
C GLU A 77 -0.89 1.51 13.51
N ASN A 78 -2.12 1.66 13.99
CA ASN A 78 -2.79 0.66 14.80
C ASN A 78 -3.69 -0.26 13.98
N ILE A 79 -3.77 -0.09 12.65
CA ILE A 79 -4.58 -0.96 11.78
C ILE A 79 -4.25 -2.45 11.98
N PRO A 80 -2.98 -2.90 12.03
CA PRO A 80 -2.67 -4.32 12.29
C PRO A 80 -3.26 -4.81 13.62
N LYS A 81 -3.18 -3.99 14.67
CA LYS A 81 -3.74 -4.29 15.99
C LYS A 81 -5.26 -4.37 15.96
N TYR A 82 -5.92 -3.45 15.26
CA TYR A 82 -7.37 -3.41 15.13
C TYR A 82 -7.90 -4.62 14.37
N LEU A 83 -7.28 -4.98 13.24
CA LEU A 83 -7.66 -6.16 12.48
C LEU A 83 -7.45 -7.44 13.29
N ASN A 84 -6.36 -7.54 14.06
CA ASN A 84 -6.14 -8.69 14.93
C ASN A 84 -7.24 -8.81 16.00
N LYS A 85 -7.63 -7.71 16.64
CA LYS A 85 -8.74 -7.72 17.61
C LYS A 85 -10.07 -8.11 16.97
N ALA A 86 -10.38 -7.55 15.80
CA ALA A 86 -11.61 -7.88 15.08
C ALA A 86 -11.63 -9.35 14.62
N ARG A 87 -10.46 -9.91 14.27
CA ARG A 87 -10.30 -11.33 13.91
C ARG A 87 -10.59 -12.25 15.09
N LEU A 88 -10.16 -11.85 16.29
CA LEU A 88 -10.37 -12.59 17.54
C LEU A 88 -11.73 -12.30 18.19
N SER A 89 -12.53 -11.38 17.65
CA SER A 89 -13.84 -11.04 18.21
C SER A 89 -14.82 -12.21 18.03
N PRO A 90 -15.67 -12.52 19.03
CA PRO A 90 -16.73 -13.52 18.90
C PRO A 90 -17.85 -13.06 17.96
N ASN A 91 -17.89 -11.77 17.59
CA ASN A 91 -18.92 -11.23 16.73
C ASN A 91 -18.62 -11.54 15.25
N LYS A 92 -19.51 -12.31 14.62
CA LYS A 92 -19.40 -12.70 13.21
C LYS A 92 -19.25 -11.52 12.25
N ILE A 93 -19.86 -10.38 12.54
CA ILE A 93 -19.74 -9.16 11.70
C ILE A 93 -18.30 -8.64 11.68
N CYS A 94 -17.60 -8.71 12.81
CA CYS A 94 -16.20 -8.31 12.92
C CYS A 94 -15.28 -9.26 12.15
N GLN A 95 -15.55 -10.57 12.21
CA GLN A 95 -14.83 -11.58 11.45
C GLN A 95 -15.08 -11.45 9.94
N ASP A 96 -16.32 -11.19 9.54
CA ASP A 96 -16.71 -10.94 8.15
C ASP A 96 -16.04 -9.67 7.62
N PHE A 97 -15.96 -8.61 8.44
CA PHE A 97 -15.22 -7.40 8.12
C PHE A 97 -13.74 -7.69 7.87
N VAL A 98 -13.08 -8.45 8.73
CA VAL A 98 -11.66 -8.83 8.53
C VAL A 98 -11.50 -9.69 7.29
N THR A 99 -12.40 -10.63 7.05
CA THR A 99 -12.37 -11.49 5.86
C THR A 99 -12.50 -10.68 4.57
N LYS A 100 -13.42 -9.69 4.55
CA LYS A 100 -13.58 -8.73 3.45
C LYS A 100 -12.33 -7.89 3.26
N PHE A 101 -11.76 -7.39 4.36
CA PHE A 101 -10.54 -6.60 4.34
C PHE A 101 -9.36 -7.41 3.77
N ASP A 102 -9.12 -8.62 4.25
CA ASP A 102 -8.01 -9.49 3.83
C ASP A 102 -8.18 -9.98 2.37
N ALA A 103 -9.41 -10.00 1.85
CA ALA A 103 -9.70 -10.30 0.44
C ALA A 103 -9.34 -9.15 -0.50
N LEU A 104 -9.50 -7.89 -0.05
CA LEU A 104 -9.21 -6.69 -0.84
C LEU A 104 -7.79 -6.19 -0.65
N PHE A 105 -7.25 -6.33 0.57
CA PHE A 105 -6.02 -5.71 0.98
C PHE A 105 -5.05 -6.74 1.55
N ARG A 106 -3.76 -6.47 1.40
CA ARG A 106 -2.69 -7.16 2.11
C ARG A 106 -1.89 -6.12 2.85
N LEU A 107 -1.71 -6.33 4.14
CA LEU A 107 -0.86 -5.49 4.99
C LEU A 107 0.46 -6.19 5.22
N GLU A 108 1.54 -5.45 5.03
CA GLU A 108 2.89 -5.88 5.35
C GLU A 108 3.55 -4.85 6.26
N GLU A 109 4.06 -5.32 7.40
CA GLU A 109 4.95 -4.51 8.22
C GLU A 109 6.35 -4.62 7.64
N ILE A 110 6.85 -3.52 7.10
CA ILE A 110 8.22 -3.40 6.58
C ILE A 110 9.03 -2.59 7.58
N HIS A 111 10.26 -3.03 7.82
CA HIS A 111 11.21 -2.30 8.64
C HIS A 111 12.18 -1.50 7.76
N GLY A 112 12.10 -0.18 7.81
CA GLY A 112 13.06 0.68 7.13
C GLY A 112 14.44 0.66 7.80
N SER A 113 15.51 0.55 7.02
CA SER A 113 16.87 0.80 7.53
C SER A 113 17.13 2.31 7.56
N LEU A 114 17.35 2.87 8.75
CA LEU A 114 17.71 4.28 8.89
C LEU A 114 19.19 4.46 8.51
N LYS A 115 19.48 4.99 7.31
CA LYS A 115 20.84 5.38 6.93
C LYS A 115 21.05 6.84 7.33
N LEU A 116 21.71 7.06 8.48
CA LEU A 116 22.08 8.41 8.92
C LEU A 116 23.12 8.98 7.97
N SER A 117 22.89 10.18 7.43
CA SER A 117 23.90 10.88 6.62
C SER A 117 25.08 11.30 7.49
N SER A 118 26.26 11.40 6.90
CA SER A 118 27.48 11.84 7.58
C SER A 118 27.34 13.23 8.20
N ILE A 119 26.59 14.12 7.55
CA ILE A 119 26.29 15.49 8.02
C ILE A 119 25.44 15.44 9.29
N TYR A 120 24.38 14.62 9.31
CA TYR A 120 23.52 14.48 10.48
C TYR A 120 24.28 13.84 11.65
N LEU A 121 25.12 12.84 11.36
CA LEU A 121 26.02 12.24 12.34
C LEU A 121 26.97 13.27 12.97
N LYS A 122 27.50 14.21 12.17
CA LYS A 122 28.35 15.29 12.69
C LYS A 122 27.60 16.22 13.64
N LYS A 123 26.36 16.59 13.29
CA LYS A 123 25.50 17.41 14.17
C LYS A 123 25.14 16.68 15.45
N MET A 124 24.83 15.38 15.37
CA MET A 124 24.59 14.55 16.54
C MET A 124 25.83 14.43 17.42
N LYS A 125 27.02 14.22 16.84
CA LYS A 125 28.28 14.23 17.61
C LYS A 125 28.43 15.51 18.43
N GLN A 126 28.18 16.66 17.82
CA GLN A 126 28.22 17.94 18.53
C GLN A 126 27.18 18.03 19.66
N TYR A 127 25.96 17.55 19.41
CA TYR A 127 24.88 17.52 20.41
C TYR A 127 25.21 16.64 21.64
N PHE A 128 25.95 15.54 21.42
CA PHE A 128 26.40 14.63 22.47
C PHE A 128 27.83 14.92 22.97
N ASN A 129 28.30 16.17 22.87
CA ASN A 129 29.64 16.59 23.32
C ASN A 129 30.79 15.72 22.80
N ASN A 130 30.70 15.29 21.54
CA ASN A 130 31.65 14.41 20.86
C ASN A 130 31.89 13.07 21.58
N ASN A 131 30.93 12.58 22.35
CA ASN A 131 31.02 11.27 22.99
C ASN A 131 30.83 10.15 21.94
N ASP A 132 31.94 9.68 21.38
CA ASP A 132 31.95 8.65 20.35
C ASP A 132 31.39 7.30 20.84
N ALA A 133 31.48 7.00 22.13
CA ALA A 133 30.87 5.80 22.71
C ALA A 133 29.33 5.88 22.70
N LEU A 134 28.76 7.06 22.97
CA LEU A 134 27.31 7.28 22.90
C LEU A 134 26.81 7.22 21.44
N ILE A 135 27.60 7.73 20.50
CA ILE A 135 27.32 7.70 19.06
C ILE A 135 27.42 6.29 18.51
N GLU A 136 28.44 5.52 18.91
CA GLU A 136 28.55 4.10 18.61
C GLU A 136 27.41 3.31 19.23
N GLN A 137 27.01 3.59 20.46
CA GLN A 137 25.82 2.98 21.06
C GLN A 137 24.59 3.27 20.21
N ILE A 138 24.34 4.52 19.79
CA ILE A 138 23.18 4.86 18.93
C ILE A 138 23.25 4.20 17.54
N LYS A 139 24.45 4.03 16.98
CA LYS A 139 24.67 3.31 15.72
C LYS A 139 24.51 1.79 15.86
N ASN A 140 25.04 1.22 16.94
CA ASN A 140 25.12 -0.21 17.21
C ASN A 140 23.91 -0.73 17.99
N GLN A 141 23.02 0.15 18.46
CA GLN A 141 21.76 -0.19 19.10
C GLN A 141 20.79 -0.78 18.07
N LYS A 142 21.00 -2.07 17.80
CA LYS A 142 19.92 -3.03 17.52
C LYS A 142 18.89 -3.07 18.67
N ASN A 143 19.24 -2.57 19.87
CA ASN A 143 18.48 -2.69 21.12
C ASN A 143 18.20 -1.36 21.89
N ILE A 144 18.11 -0.18 21.26
CA ILE A 144 17.21 0.87 21.81
C ILE A 144 15.80 0.49 21.39
N TYR A 145 15.29 -0.51 22.10
CA TYR A 145 13.87 -0.77 22.21
C TYR A 145 13.27 0.42 22.95
N ILE A 146 12.43 1.21 22.27
CA ILE A 146 11.29 2.00 22.79
C ILE A 146 11.04 3.21 21.88
N ASN A 147 12.06 3.87 21.31
CA ASN A 147 11.83 5.00 20.38
C ASN A 147 12.23 4.74 18.92
N ILE A 148 13.23 3.90 18.63
CA ILE A 148 13.70 3.66 17.24
C ILE A 148 12.81 2.65 16.49
N TYR A 149 12.19 1.70 17.20
CA TYR A 149 11.23 0.74 16.61
C TYR A 149 10.02 1.44 15.97
N PHE A 150 9.56 2.56 16.56
CA PHE A 150 8.51 3.38 15.96
C PHE A 150 8.98 4.11 14.69
N LEU A 151 10.25 4.51 14.61
CA LEU A 151 10.80 5.20 13.44
C LEU A 151 10.90 4.31 12.19
N LYS A 152 10.86 2.97 12.37
CA LYS A 152 11.12 1.99 11.31
C LYS A 152 9.88 1.28 10.79
N ARG A 153 8.74 1.38 11.50
CA ARG A 153 7.51 0.71 11.08
C ARG A 153 6.90 1.44 9.90
N ILE A 154 7.05 0.84 8.73
CA ILE A 154 6.36 1.24 7.50
C ILE A 154 5.26 0.22 7.28
N ILE A 155 4.02 0.67 7.21
CA ILE A 155 2.89 -0.19 6.85
C ILE A 155 2.72 -0.10 5.34
N LYS A 156 2.97 -1.20 4.64
CA LYS A 156 2.64 -1.34 3.23
C LYS A 156 1.23 -1.91 3.11
N ILE A 157 0.36 -1.18 2.41
CA ILE A 157 -1.00 -1.59 2.09
C ILE A 157 -1.02 -1.88 0.60
N TYR A 158 -1.22 -3.15 0.24
CA TYR A 158 -1.37 -3.57 -1.15
C TYR A 158 -2.86 -3.81 -1.44
N ASN A 159 -3.40 -3.09 -2.42
CA ASN A 159 -4.75 -3.32 -2.91
C ASN A 159 -4.71 -4.44 -3.96
N ARG A 160 -5.31 -5.59 -3.65
CA ARG A 160 -5.32 -6.76 -4.54
C ARG A 160 -6.22 -6.57 -5.77
N HIS A 161 -7.14 -5.61 -5.74
CA HIS A 161 -8.03 -5.33 -6.86
C HIS A 161 -7.39 -4.38 -7.87
N THR A 162 -6.85 -3.26 -7.41
CA THR A 162 -6.21 -2.25 -8.28
C THR A 162 -4.73 -2.54 -8.53
N HIS A 163 -4.13 -3.47 -7.79
CA HIS A 163 -2.70 -3.76 -7.76
C HIS A 163 -1.83 -2.56 -7.31
N GLU A 164 -2.45 -1.58 -6.66
CA GLU A 164 -1.75 -0.40 -6.15
C GLU A 164 -1.09 -0.67 -4.80
N GLU A 165 0.08 -0.06 -4.62
CA GLU A 165 0.84 -0.10 -3.37
C GLU A 165 0.82 1.27 -2.69
N MET A 166 0.43 1.27 -1.42
CA MET A 166 0.49 2.45 -0.57
C MET A 166 1.45 2.20 0.60
N LEU A 167 2.39 3.12 0.79
CA LEU A 167 3.35 3.08 1.90
C LEU A 167 2.99 4.14 2.92
N TYR A 168 2.67 3.69 4.13
CA TYR A 168 2.47 4.57 5.27
C TYR A 168 3.71 4.57 6.15
N ASN A 169 4.41 5.71 6.19
CA ASN A 169 5.54 5.94 7.08
C ASN A 169 5.12 6.86 8.22
N TYR A 170 5.06 6.32 9.43
CA TYR A 170 4.71 7.05 10.65
C TYR A 170 5.58 8.30 10.86
N MET A 171 6.86 8.25 10.49
CA MET A 171 7.77 9.38 10.68
C MET A 171 7.44 10.59 9.83
N ARG A 172 6.66 10.43 8.76
CA ARG A 172 6.32 11.54 7.88
C ARG A 172 5.37 12.52 8.58
N SER A 173 4.45 12.04 9.42
CA SER A 173 3.51 12.89 10.17
C SER A 173 4.18 13.60 11.35
N GLN A 174 5.31 13.09 11.84
CA GLN A 174 6.06 13.65 12.96
C GLN A 174 7.28 14.51 12.55
N ARG A 175 7.47 14.79 11.26
CA ARG A 175 8.55 15.69 10.85
C ARG A 175 8.31 17.06 11.51
N PRO A 176 9.33 17.65 12.16
CA PRO A 176 9.25 19.03 12.60
C PRO A 176 8.82 19.87 11.41
N GLN A 177 7.66 20.51 11.48
CA GLN A 177 7.34 21.54 10.52
C GLN A 177 8.23 22.70 10.90
N THR A 178 9.32 22.88 10.17
CA THR A 178 10.08 24.12 10.22
C THR A 178 9.06 25.21 9.94
N LYS A 179 8.73 26.03 10.95
CA LYS A 179 8.04 27.30 10.71
C LYS A 179 8.88 27.98 9.64
N SER A 180 8.26 28.35 8.52
CA SER A 180 8.93 29.19 7.54
C SER A 180 9.35 30.46 8.27
N GLU A 181 10.65 30.66 8.45
CA GLU A 181 11.23 31.94 8.84
C GLU A 181 11.04 32.90 7.66
N GLN A 182 9.81 33.36 7.44
CA GLN A 182 9.45 34.41 6.51
C GLN A 182 8.32 35.23 7.14
N SER A 183 8.69 35.97 8.17
CA SER A 183 7.96 37.16 8.65
C SER A 183 8.79 37.80 9.76
N ALA A 184 10.00 38.25 9.41
CA ALA A 184 10.80 39.17 10.22
C ALA A 184 11.48 40.19 9.31
N GLU A 185 10.76 40.68 8.30
CA GLU A 185 11.06 41.92 7.58
C GLU A 185 9.71 42.52 7.16
N ILE A 186 9.07 43.24 8.09
CA ILE A 186 8.39 44.53 7.87
C ILE A 186 8.56 45.33 9.16
#